data_AF-A0A2D2Q4B7-F1
#
_entry.id   AF-A0A2D2Q4B7-F1
#
_cell.length_a   1.000
_cell.length_b   1.000
_cell.length_c   1.000
_cell.angle_alpha   90.00
_cell.angle_beta   90.00
_cell.angle_gamma   90.00
#
_symmetry.space_group_name_H-M   'P 1'
#
loop_
_entity.id
_entity.type
_entity.pdbx_description
1 polymer ?
#
loop_
_entity_poly.entity_id
_entity_poly.type
_entity_poly.pdbx_seq_one_letter_code
_entity_poly.pdbx_strand_id
1 'polypeptide(L)'
;MNPAGIVFGSNARLNVPAAFHASTASRVHFEGGVFDLFSPSNTYATLLGNPTGFEFNSKGILINEGHLRVKEGQQLTLMAHQVINTGTVAAPGGRVTVQAVPETGMVRVSQDGMILSLEIPQERITGEITAVDLPTLLTGSTPEQRVNSVIQNPDGSIALVHDPNKVSIPMQGATAVVGGTIDVSHPTGIGGSVTVLANQNIAVVGANINASGRTGGGTVLVGGDYLGGTAGTGRLDSSLNAQNLFVDSNTVMNADALTNGNGGTVINWADNSTQFHGTITARGGALGGDGGFVETSGRELLSVTGSVDASAPLGKPGLWLLDPHNVTITNTSTSNGSFSGGRFGQESTDSILAEALCEFAGDEQIINLEILANPDLLFLPECR
;
A
#
# COMPACT_ATOMS: atom_id res chain seq x y z
N MET A 1 -11.94 18.34 -7.36
CA MET A 1 -12.93 17.59 -6.57
C MET A 1 -14.13 17.30 -7.46
N ASN A 2 -14.58 16.04 -7.53
CA ASN A 2 -15.80 15.66 -8.25
C ASN A 2 -16.39 14.34 -7.68
N PRO A 3 -17.46 14.40 -6.87
CA PRO A 3 -18.11 13.22 -6.29
C PRO A 3 -18.60 12.18 -7.29
N ALA A 4 -18.99 12.59 -8.50
CA ALA A 4 -19.45 11.66 -9.54
C ALA A 4 -18.33 10.74 -10.04
N GLY A 5 -17.06 11.11 -9.84
CA GLY A 5 -15.89 10.40 -10.34
C GLY A 5 -14.97 11.28 -11.17
N ILE A 6 -13.75 10.79 -11.39
CA ILE A 6 -12.71 11.49 -12.15
C ILE A 6 -12.02 10.48 -13.06
N VAL A 7 -11.85 10.81 -14.33
CA VAL A 7 -11.09 9.99 -15.29
C VAL A 7 -10.01 10.85 -15.94
N PHE A 8 -8.75 10.46 -15.75
CA PHE A 8 -7.61 10.96 -16.51
C PHE A 8 -7.27 9.94 -17.59
N GLY A 9 -7.70 10.17 -18.83
CA GLY A 9 -7.43 9.26 -19.95
C GLY A 9 -5.94 9.19 -20.32
N SER A 10 -5.57 8.25 -21.18
CA SER A 10 -4.18 7.95 -21.55
C SER A 10 -3.31 9.12 -22.03
N ASN A 11 -3.93 10.15 -22.62
CA ASN A 11 -3.24 11.36 -23.08
C ASN A 11 -3.24 12.51 -22.06
N ALA A 12 -3.88 12.33 -20.90
CA ALA A 12 -3.96 13.36 -19.88
C ALA A 12 -2.57 13.65 -19.31
N ARG A 13 -2.29 14.94 -19.13
CA ARG A 13 -1.05 15.44 -18.53
C ARG A 13 -1.38 16.53 -17.54
N LEU A 14 -0.66 16.53 -16.44
CA LEU A 14 -0.72 17.60 -15.46
C LEU A 14 0.34 18.66 -15.75
N ASN A 15 -0.06 19.93 -15.82
CA ASN A 15 0.85 21.07 -15.91
C ASN A 15 0.48 22.10 -14.85
N VAL A 16 0.87 21.82 -13.60
CA VAL A 16 0.59 22.67 -12.45
C VAL A 16 1.91 23.03 -11.74
N PRO A 17 1.99 24.23 -11.14
CA PRO A 17 3.24 24.70 -10.54
C PRO A 17 3.56 24.08 -9.18
N ALA A 18 2.60 23.39 -8.55
CA ALA A 18 2.65 22.96 -7.15
C ALA A 18 2.01 21.57 -6.97
N ALA A 19 1.69 21.23 -5.73
CA ALA A 19 0.94 20.03 -5.36
C ALA A 19 -0.38 19.86 -6.12
N PHE A 20 -0.83 18.61 -6.23
CA PHE A 20 -2.10 18.25 -6.87
C PHE A 20 -2.89 17.27 -6.03
N HIS A 21 -4.18 17.55 -5.86
CA HIS A 21 -5.09 16.70 -5.11
C HIS A 21 -6.37 16.48 -5.93
N ALA A 22 -6.58 15.23 -6.36
CA ALA A 22 -7.80 14.80 -7.02
C ALA A 22 -8.62 13.95 -6.06
N SER A 23 -9.87 14.36 -5.82
CA SER A 23 -10.74 13.67 -4.87
C SER A 23 -12.20 13.63 -5.28
N THR A 24 -12.89 12.54 -4.93
CA THR A 24 -14.35 12.37 -5.05
C THR A 24 -15.10 12.75 -3.77
N ALA A 25 -14.43 13.41 -2.82
CA ALA A 25 -15.11 13.99 -1.65
C ALA A 25 -16.15 15.02 -2.09
N SER A 26 -17.20 15.17 -1.29
CA SER A 26 -18.22 16.21 -1.44
C SER A 26 -17.93 17.44 -0.58
N ARG A 27 -17.18 17.27 0.52
CA ARG A 27 -16.83 18.34 1.44
C ARG A 27 -15.34 18.34 1.78
N VAL A 28 -14.78 19.53 2.01
CA VAL A 28 -13.42 19.73 2.53
C VAL A 28 -13.52 20.51 3.82
N HIS A 29 -12.92 19.96 4.86
CA HIS A 29 -12.85 20.58 6.18
C HIS A 29 -11.56 21.40 6.27
N PHE A 30 -11.67 22.58 6.87
CA PHE A 30 -10.59 23.48 7.24
C PHE A 30 -10.77 23.85 8.71
N GLU A 31 -9.74 24.44 9.34
CA GLU A 31 -9.86 24.91 10.73
C GLU A 31 -10.98 25.95 10.90
N GLY A 32 -11.15 26.85 9.94
CA GLY A 32 -12.15 27.93 9.99
C GLY A 32 -13.53 27.58 9.40
N GLY A 33 -13.74 26.38 8.86
CA GLY A 33 -15.04 26.00 8.31
C GLY A 33 -15.00 24.85 7.31
N VAL A 34 -16.14 24.60 6.67
CA VAL A 34 -16.30 23.50 5.71
C VAL A 34 -16.66 24.07 4.34
N PHE A 35 -15.91 23.66 3.33
CA PHE A 35 -16.32 23.80 1.94
C PHE A 35 -17.25 22.64 1.60
N ASP A 36 -18.45 22.94 1.12
CA ASP A 36 -19.43 21.96 0.63
C ASP A 36 -19.74 22.23 -0.83
N LEU A 37 -19.42 21.27 -1.71
CA LEU A 37 -19.58 21.40 -3.16
C LEU A 37 -21.03 21.66 -3.58
N PHE A 38 -22.01 21.19 -2.81
CA PHE A 38 -23.43 21.30 -3.12
C PHE A 38 -24.13 22.43 -2.37
N SER A 39 -23.41 23.11 -1.46
CA SER A 39 -23.97 24.24 -0.71
C SER A 39 -23.96 25.52 -1.54
N PRO A 40 -25.08 26.24 -1.64
CA PRO A 40 -25.14 27.54 -2.32
C PRO A 40 -24.48 28.67 -1.48
N SER A 41 -24.14 28.42 -0.22
CA SER A 41 -23.69 29.44 0.74
C SER A 41 -22.40 29.02 1.46
N ASN A 42 -21.32 28.84 0.70
CA ASN A 42 -19.97 28.66 1.26
C ASN A 42 -19.40 29.98 1.77
N THR A 43 -18.87 29.99 3.00
CA THR A 43 -18.20 31.17 3.58
C THR A 43 -16.71 31.16 3.25
N TYR A 44 -16.35 31.47 2.01
CA TYR A 44 -14.97 31.34 1.51
C TYR A 44 -13.90 32.06 2.34
N ALA A 45 -14.26 33.16 3.01
CA ALA A 45 -13.34 33.92 3.84
C ALA A 45 -12.83 33.15 5.07
N THR A 46 -13.50 32.08 5.50
CA THR A 46 -13.09 31.24 6.62
C THR A 46 -12.37 29.96 6.20
N LEU A 47 -12.29 29.69 4.89
CA LEU A 47 -11.62 28.52 4.30
C LEU A 47 -10.13 28.81 4.03
N LEU A 48 -9.42 29.24 5.07
CA LEU A 48 -8.00 29.58 5.01
C LEU A 48 -7.14 28.42 5.53
N GLY A 49 -5.91 28.32 5.03
CA GLY A 49 -4.94 27.31 5.45
C GLY A 49 -5.09 25.97 4.72
N ASN A 50 -4.52 24.93 5.32
CA ASN A 50 -4.53 23.58 4.76
C ASN A 50 -5.84 22.86 5.10
N PRO A 51 -6.36 22.00 4.20
CA PRO A 51 -7.44 21.07 4.53
C PRO A 51 -7.09 20.22 5.76
N THR A 52 -8.03 20.11 6.68
CA THR A 52 -7.98 19.24 7.86
C THR A 52 -8.76 17.94 7.67
N GLY A 53 -9.58 17.85 6.61
CA GLY A 53 -10.23 16.60 6.25
C GLY A 53 -11.04 16.65 4.96
N PHE A 54 -11.42 15.47 4.49
CA PHE A 54 -12.21 15.25 3.29
C PHE A 54 -13.38 14.34 3.63
N GLU A 55 -14.58 14.72 3.20
CA GLU A 55 -15.77 13.95 3.50
C GLU A 55 -16.43 13.40 2.24
N PHE A 56 -16.80 12.12 2.29
CA PHE A 56 -17.33 11.35 1.19
C PHE A 56 -18.79 10.96 1.46
N ASN A 57 -19.61 11.11 0.44
CA ASN A 57 -21.03 10.77 0.45
C ASN A 57 -21.47 10.01 -0.81
N SER A 58 -20.52 9.49 -1.58
CA SER A 58 -20.76 8.83 -2.87
C SER A 58 -19.68 7.79 -3.16
N LYS A 59 -20.00 6.84 -4.03
CA LYS A 59 -19.09 5.78 -4.52
C LYS A 59 -18.25 6.22 -5.71
N GLY A 60 -17.86 7.49 -5.77
CA GLY A 60 -17.10 8.04 -6.90
C GLY A 60 -15.82 7.24 -7.17
N ILE A 61 -15.56 6.96 -8.44
CA ILE A 61 -14.37 6.24 -8.90
C ILE A 61 -13.38 7.25 -9.48
N LEU A 62 -12.10 7.10 -9.15
CA LEU A 62 -10.99 7.84 -9.75
C LEU A 62 -10.13 6.90 -10.58
N ILE A 63 -10.03 7.16 -11.88
CA ILE A 63 -9.22 6.38 -12.81
C ILE A 63 -8.10 7.26 -13.38
N ASN A 64 -6.86 6.78 -13.31
CA ASN A 64 -5.72 7.37 -14.00
C ASN A 64 -5.09 6.40 -15.00
N GLU A 65 -5.23 6.72 -16.28
CA GLU A 65 -4.49 6.10 -17.39
C GLU A 65 -3.42 7.06 -17.96
N GLY A 66 -3.44 8.33 -17.56
CA GLY A 66 -2.57 9.38 -18.08
C GLY A 66 -1.22 9.50 -17.36
N HIS A 67 -0.52 10.58 -17.65
CA HIS A 67 0.77 10.91 -17.03
C HIS A 67 0.62 12.12 -16.09
N LEU A 68 0.31 11.85 -14.83
CA LEU A 68 0.13 12.84 -13.78
C LEU A 68 1.46 13.09 -13.08
N ARG A 69 2.03 14.28 -13.25
CA ARG A 69 3.32 14.65 -12.67
C ARG A 69 3.25 16.01 -12.00
N VAL A 70 3.78 16.09 -10.79
CA VAL A 70 4.04 17.36 -10.08
C VAL A 70 5.54 17.66 -10.08
N LYS A 71 5.91 18.88 -9.67
CA LYS A 71 7.31 19.28 -9.54
C LYS A 71 8.01 18.54 -8.40
N GLU A 72 9.34 18.58 -8.42
CA GLU A 72 10.18 18.01 -7.36
C GLU A 72 9.77 18.51 -5.97
N GLY A 73 9.75 17.60 -4.99
CA GLY A 73 9.37 17.87 -3.61
C GLY A 73 7.88 18.15 -3.39
N GLN A 74 7.05 18.15 -4.44
CA GLN A 74 5.60 18.36 -4.31
C GLN A 74 4.86 17.05 -4.02
N GLN A 75 3.58 17.18 -3.65
CA GLN A 75 2.71 16.05 -3.38
C GLN A 75 1.65 15.85 -4.47
N LEU A 76 1.31 14.60 -4.74
CA LEU A 76 0.22 14.19 -5.62
C LEU A 76 -0.67 13.17 -4.90
N THR A 77 -1.92 13.55 -4.66
CA THR A 77 -2.90 12.69 -3.97
C THR A 77 -4.06 12.34 -4.90
N LEU A 78 -4.39 11.05 -4.97
CA LEU A 78 -5.59 10.50 -5.60
C LEU A 78 -6.45 9.86 -4.51
N MET A 79 -7.63 10.41 -4.23
CA MET A 79 -8.48 9.96 -3.12
C MET A 79 -9.93 9.76 -3.54
N ALA A 80 -10.45 8.54 -3.47
CA ALA A 80 -11.82 8.24 -3.91
C ALA A 80 -12.39 7.02 -3.22
N HIS A 81 -13.66 6.67 -3.46
CA HIS A 81 -14.18 5.40 -2.97
C HIS A 81 -13.43 4.21 -3.60
N GLN A 82 -13.13 4.36 -4.89
CA GLN A 82 -12.29 3.43 -5.63
C GLN A 82 -11.25 4.21 -6.42
N VAL A 83 -10.00 3.79 -6.35
CA VAL A 83 -8.91 4.38 -7.13
C VAL A 83 -8.28 3.32 -8.00
N ILE A 84 -8.18 3.59 -9.31
CA ILE A 84 -7.51 2.75 -10.28
C ILE A 84 -6.41 3.58 -10.93
N ASN A 85 -5.15 3.17 -10.77
CA ASN A 85 -4.04 3.74 -11.49
C ASN A 85 -3.44 2.71 -12.42
N THR A 86 -3.37 3.00 -13.71
CA THR A 86 -2.66 2.19 -14.71
C THR A 86 -1.77 3.02 -15.64
N GLY A 87 -1.84 4.35 -15.51
CA GLY A 87 -0.89 5.29 -16.10
C GLY A 87 0.31 5.55 -15.19
N THR A 88 0.87 6.75 -15.30
CA THR A 88 2.01 7.22 -14.51
C THR A 88 1.58 8.27 -13.50
N VAL A 89 2.03 8.12 -12.26
CA VAL A 89 1.93 9.12 -11.19
C VAL A 89 3.35 9.45 -10.71
N ALA A 90 3.78 10.71 -10.83
CA ALA A 90 5.16 11.08 -10.52
C ALA A 90 5.28 12.33 -9.62
N ALA A 91 6.07 12.21 -8.56
CA ALA A 91 6.41 13.29 -7.64
C ALA A 91 7.88 13.13 -7.17
N PRO A 92 8.87 13.53 -7.99
CA PRO A 92 10.29 13.29 -7.71
C PRO A 92 10.72 13.84 -6.35
N GLY A 93 11.31 12.98 -5.50
CA GLY A 93 11.70 13.35 -4.12
C GLY A 93 10.54 13.85 -3.24
N GLY A 94 9.30 13.77 -3.72
CA GLY A 94 8.09 14.26 -3.09
C GLY A 94 7.24 13.13 -2.54
N ARG A 95 5.92 13.28 -2.62
CA ARG A 95 4.97 12.30 -2.08
C ARG A 95 3.88 11.94 -3.09
N VAL A 96 3.59 10.65 -3.21
CA VAL A 96 2.39 10.14 -3.87
C VAL A 96 1.52 9.42 -2.84
N THR A 97 0.23 9.77 -2.82
CA THR A 97 -0.76 9.12 -1.97
C THR A 97 -1.92 8.63 -2.82
N VAL A 98 -2.16 7.32 -2.82
CA VAL A 98 -3.35 6.69 -3.41
C VAL A 98 -4.20 6.18 -2.26
N GLN A 99 -5.42 6.72 -2.10
CA GLN A 99 -6.29 6.33 -1.01
C GLN A 99 -7.70 5.99 -1.49
N ALA A 100 -8.09 4.75 -1.24
CA ALA A 100 -9.48 4.33 -1.32
C ALA A 100 -10.16 4.47 0.05
N VAL A 101 -11.34 5.10 0.08
CA VAL A 101 -12.08 5.42 1.31
C VAL A 101 -13.45 4.75 1.30
N PRO A 102 -14.09 4.47 2.45
CA PRO A 102 -15.45 3.95 2.47
C PRO A 102 -16.46 4.92 1.88
N GLU A 103 -17.63 4.40 1.47
CA GLU A 103 -18.70 5.17 0.82
C GLU A 103 -19.13 6.39 1.65
N THR A 104 -19.23 6.19 2.96
CA THR A 104 -19.43 7.25 3.95
C THR A 104 -18.21 7.29 4.85
N GLY A 105 -17.55 8.44 4.89
CA GLY A 105 -16.37 8.61 5.72
C GLY A 105 -15.82 10.03 5.67
N MET A 106 -15.19 10.42 6.75
CA MET A 106 -14.36 11.60 6.90
C MET A 106 -12.92 11.13 7.03
N VAL A 107 -12.10 11.46 6.05
CA VAL A 107 -10.64 11.29 6.14
C VAL A 107 -10.08 12.53 6.80
N ARG A 108 -9.47 12.40 7.97
CA ARG A 108 -8.72 13.47 8.62
C ARG A 108 -7.31 13.57 8.06
N VAL A 109 -6.84 14.79 7.90
CA VAL A 109 -5.49 15.10 7.43
C VAL A 109 -4.75 15.82 8.56
N SER A 110 -3.56 15.32 8.91
CA SER A 110 -2.60 16.02 9.77
C SER A 110 -1.57 16.77 8.93
N GLN A 111 -0.66 17.47 9.61
CA GLN A 111 0.36 18.36 9.05
C GLN A 111 0.95 17.85 7.72
N ASP A 112 1.13 18.77 6.77
CA ASP A 112 1.70 18.55 5.44
C ASP A 112 1.13 17.35 4.67
N GLY A 113 -0.20 17.18 4.66
CA GLY A 113 -0.89 16.26 3.75
C GLY A 113 -0.80 14.78 4.13
N MET A 114 -0.37 14.48 5.36
CA MET A 114 -0.46 13.12 5.91
C MET A 114 -1.89 12.82 6.34
N ILE A 115 -2.36 11.61 6.07
CA ILE A 115 -3.69 11.19 6.51
C ILE A 115 -3.58 10.65 7.92
N LEU A 116 -4.41 11.18 8.82
CA LEU A 116 -4.34 10.88 10.24
C LEU A 116 -5.32 9.81 10.67
N SER A 117 -6.54 9.77 10.13
CA SER A 117 -7.54 8.80 10.55
C SER A 117 -8.74 8.83 9.62
N LEU A 118 -9.55 7.76 9.68
CA LEU A 118 -10.89 7.74 9.10
C LEU A 118 -11.92 7.79 10.22
N GLU A 119 -12.86 8.74 10.14
CA GLU A 119 -14.03 8.81 11.01
C GLU A 119 -15.33 8.61 10.20
N ILE A 120 -16.35 8.03 10.82
CA ILE A 120 -17.71 8.05 10.27
C ILE A 120 -18.52 9.09 11.07
N PRO A 121 -18.96 10.21 10.46
CA PRO A 121 -19.66 11.26 11.20
C PRO A 121 -20.92 10.75 11.91
N GLN A 122 -20.97 10.84 13.25
CA GLN A 122 -22.06 10.32 14.07
C GLN A 122 -23.40 11.04 13.85
N GLU A 123 -23.40 12.28 13.33
CA GLU A 123 -24.61 13.08 13.05
C GLU A 123 -25.53 12.46 11.97
N ARG A 124 -25.04 11.47 11.23
CA ARG A 124 -25.83 10.69 10.25
C ARG A 124 -26.44 9.42 10.83
N ILE A 125 -26.20 9.11 12.11
CA ILE A 125 -26.95 8.11 12.88
C ILE A 125 -28.21 8.80 13.46
N THR A 126 -29.09 9.26 12.57
CA THR A 126 -30.41 9.78 12.95
C THR A 126 -31.48 8.83 12.45
N GLY A 127 -31.50 7.64 13.05
CA GLY A 127 -32.46 6.57 12.80
C GLY A 127 -32.13 5.35 13.64
N GLU A 128 -33.15 4.66 14.14
CA GLU A 128 -33.02 3.39 14.87
C GLU A 128 -32.42 2.36 13.91
N ILE A 129 -31.15 1.97 14.12
CA ILE A 129 -30.52 0.92 13.31
C ILE A 129 -31.19 -0.40 13.72
N THR A 130 -32.01 -0.96 12.85
CA THR A 130 -32.57 -2.28 13.10
C THR A 130 -31.52 -3.34 12.75
N ALA A 131 -31.53 -4.48 13.44
CA ALA A 131 -30.54 -5.56 13.23
C ALA A 131 -30.48 -6.11 11.78
N VAL A 132 -31.44 -5.74 10.94
CA VAL A 132 -31.54 -6.11 9.52
C VAL A 132 -30.80 -5.13 8.60
N ASP A 133 -30.52 -3.91 9.06
CA ASP A 133 -29.86 -2.89 8.25
C ASP A 133 -28.33 -3.11 8.15
N LEU A 134 -27.74 -3.74 9.18
CA LEU A 134 -26.30 -3.97 9.27
C LEU A 134 -25.77 -4.91 8.17
N PRO A 135 -26.40 -6.07 7.87
CA PRO A 135 -25.99 -6.91 6.76
C PRO A 135 -26.09 -6.18 5.40
N THR A 136 -27.10 -5.35 5.17
CA THR A 136 -27.27 -4.60 3.91
C THR A 136 -26.22 -3.49 3.74
N LEU A 137 -25.84 -2.82 4.84
CA LEU A 137 -24.76 -1.82 4.86
C LEU A 137 -23.37 -2.46 4.71
N LEU A 138 -23.20 -3.70 5.16
CA LEU A 138 -21.96 -4.46 5.03
C LEU A 138 -21.83 -5.23 3.70
N THR A 139 -22.95 -5.55 3.05
CA THR A 139 -22.96 -6.40 1.83
C THR A 139 -23.30 -5.66 0.54
N GLY A 140 -23.73 -4.39 0.60
CA GLY A 140 -23.98 -3.55 -0.58
C GLY A 140 -24.98 -4.21 -1.54
N SER A 141 -26.27 -3.94 -1.37
CA SER A 141 -27.32 -4.54 -2.20
C SER A 141 -27.19 -4.20 -3.69
N THR A 142 -26.70 -5.14 -4.50
CA THR A 142 -27.24 -5.57 -5.82
C THR A 142 -26.50 -6.83 -6.30
N PRO A 143 -27.21 -7.89 -6.74
CA PRO A 143 -26.63 -8.93 -7.57
C PRO A 143 -26.52 -8.41 -9.02
N GLU A 144 -25.45 -8.80 -9.73
CA GLU A 144 -25.10 -8.43 -11.13
C GLU A 144 -24.23 -7.15 -11.21
N GLN A 145 -22.95 -7.14 -11.62
CA GLN A 145 -22.08 -8.11 -12.27
C GLN A 145 -20.72 -8.13 -11.53
N ARG A 146 -20.20 -9.33 -11.24
CA ARG A 146 -18.87 -9.49 -10.62
C ARG A 146 -17.79 -9.26 -11.67
N VAL A 147 -16.95 -8.24 -11.45
CA VAL A 147 -15.70 -8.07 -12.18
C VAL A 147 -14.66 -9.00 -11.54
N ASN A 148 -14.12 -9.93 -12.34
CA ASN A 148 -13.18 -10.95 -11.86
C ASN A 148 -11.73 -10.68 -12.27
N SER A 149 -11.41 -9.57 -12.93
CA SER A 149 -10.04 -9.15 -13.21
C SER A 149 -10.04 -7.79 -13.91
N VAL A 150 -8.92 -7.08 -13.75
CA VAL A 150 -8.55 -5.92 -14.56
C VAL A 150 -7.51 -6.43 -15.56
N ILE A 151 -7.82 -6.46 -16.85
CA ILE A 151 -6.83 -6.79 -17.88
C ILE A 151 -6.55 -5.58 -18.76
N GLN A 152 -5.26 -5.33 -18.99
CA GLN A 152 -4.80 -4.40 -20.01
C GLN A 152 -4.72 -5.15 -21.35
N ASN A 153 -5.50 -4.69 -22.33
CA ASN A 153 -5.50 -5.20 -23.69
C ASN A 153 -4.19 -4.86 -24.40
N PRO A 154 -3.82 -5.59 -25.47
CA PRO A 154 -2.63 -5.29 -26.28
C PRO A 154 -2.62 -3.89 -26.91
N ASP A 155 -3.77 -3.21 -26.96
CA ASP A 155 -3.92 -1.82 -27.42
C ASP A 155 -3.75 -0.77 -26.30
N GLY A 156 -3.46 -1.22 -25.08
CA GLY A 156 -3.26 -0.38 -23.90
C GLY A 156 -4.54 0.00 -23.15
N SER A 157 -5.73 -0.35 -23.66
CA SER A 157 -7.01 -0.14 -22.97
C SER A 157 -7.24 -1.15 -21.86
N ILE A 158 -8.03 -0.80 -20.84
CA ILE A 158 -8.35 -1.72 -19.75
C ILE A 158 -9.79 -2.21 -19.85
N ALA A 159 -9.94 -3.53 -19.79
CA ALA A 159 -11.23 -4.20 -19.72
C ALA A 159 -11.43 -4.85 -18.34
N LEU A 160 -12.62 -4.64 -17.78
CA LEU A 160 -13.13 -5.39 -16.65
C LEU A 160 -13.63 -6.73 -17.19
N VAL A 161 -12.96 -7.84 -16.85
CA VAL A 161 -13.30 -9.17 -17.41
C VAL A 161 -13.74 -10.15 -16.34
N HIS A 162 -14.86 -10.82 -16.62
CA HIS A 162 -15.33 -11.99 -15.89
C HIS A 162 -14.62 -13.25 -16.42
N ASP A 163 -13.45 -13.57 -15.87
CA ASP A 163 -12.73 -14.82 -16.13
C ASP A 163 -12.71 -15.66 -14.83
N PRO A 164 -13.33 -16.86 -14.80
CA PRO A 164 -13.36 -17.72 -13.62
C PRO A 164 -11.99 -18.36 -13.29
N ASN A 165 -10.99 -18.25 -14.17
CA ASN A 165 -9.64 -18.78 -13.97
C ASN A 165 -8.60 -17.71 -13.63
N LYS A 166 -9.01 -16.44 -13.48
CA LYS A 166 -8.12 -15.33 -13.11
C LYS A 166 -8.50 -14.76 -11.74
N VAL A 167 -7.51 -14.15 -11.07
CA VAL A 167 -7.66 -13.54 -9.75
C VAL A 167 -8.73 -12.45 -9.79
N SER A 168 -9.89 -12.77 -9.22
CA SER A 168 -10.99 -11.83 -8.98
C SER A 168 -10.62 -10.87 -7.88
N ILE A 169 -10.38 -9.60 -8.23
CA ILE A 169 -10.27 -8.51 -7.25
C ILE A 169 -11.70 -8.00 -6.99
N PRO A 170 -12.31 -8.31 -5.84
CA PRO A 170 -13.63 -7.80 -5.52
C PRO A 170 -13.55 -6.28 -5.38
N MET A 171 -14.08 -5.55 -6.38
CA MET A 171 -14.27 -4.10 -6.31
C MET A 171 -15.48 -3.72 -5.43
N GLN A 172 -15.69 -4.44 -4.32
CA GLN A 172 -16.72 -4.12 -3.34
C GLN A 172 -16.05 -3.36 -2.18
N GLY A 173 -16.62 -2.23 -1.80
CA GLY A 173 -16.06 -1.36 -0.76
C GLY A 173 -14.84 -0.55 -1.23
N ALA A 174 -14.15 0.05 -0.25
CA ALA A 174 -12.99 0.90 -0.45
C ALA A 174 -11.83 0.12 -1.10
N THR A 175 -11.65 0.25 -2.42
CA THR A 175 -10.69 -0.56 -3.20
C THR A 175 -9.70 0.32 -3.95
N ALA A 176 -8.39 0.03 -3.80
CA ALA A 176 -7.33 0.63 -4.60
C ALA A 176 -6.70 -0.43 -5.53
N VAL A 177 -6.61 -0.12 -6.82
CA VAL A 177 -5.90 -0.92 -7.82
C VAL A 177 -4.75 -0.09 -8.36
N VAL A 178 -3.53 -0.56 -8.14
CA VAL A 178 -2.30 0.10 -8.59
C VAL A 178 -1.58 -0.80 -9.58
N GLY A 179 -1.67 -0.44 -10.85
CA GLY A 179 -0.77 -0.87 -11.91
C GLY A 179 0.03 0.31 -12.46
N GLY A 180 0.63 0.14 -13.64
CA GLY A 180 1.39 1.21 -14.29
C GLY A 180 2.62 1.63 -13.48
N THR A 181 2.85 2.93 -13.36
CA THR A 181 4.04 3.47 -12.67
C THR A 181 3.69 4.48 -11.59
N ILE A 182 4.28 4.34 -10.40
CA ILE A 182 4.36 5.38 -9.39
C ILE A 182 5.84 5.71 -9.16
N ASP A 183 6.27 6.93 -9.47
CA ASP A 183 7.67 7.33 -9.42
C ASP A 183 7.88 8.56 -8.51
N VAL A 184 8.50 8.32 -7.35
CA VAL A 184 8.96 9.35 -6.42
C VAL A 184 10.48 9.34 -6.28
N SER A 185 11.18 8.73 -7.23
CA SER A 185 12.64 8.63 -7.21
C SER A 185 13.31 10.02 -7.25
N HIS A 186 14.52 10.10 -6.72
CA HIS A 186 15.25 11.35 -6.62
C HIS A 186 16.70 11.21 -7.10
N PRO A 187 17.03 11.72 -8.31
CA PRO A 187 18.35 11.48 -8.94
C PRO A 187 19.52 12.16 -8.22
N THR A 188 19.25 13.08 -7.30
CA THR A 188 20.26 13.91 -6.62
C THR A 188 20.21 13.81 -5.09
N GLY A 189 19.14 13.25 -4.51
CA GLY A 189 18.96 13.16 -3.07
C GLY A 189 18.31 11.85 -2.63
N ILE A 190 17.62 11.90 -1.49
CA ILE A 190 16.85 10.77 -0.95
C ILE A 190 15.55 10.61 -1.75
N GLY A 191 15.16 9.36 -2.04
CA GLY A 191 13.89 9.07 -2.69
C GLY A 191 12.68 9.56 -1.90
N GLY A 192 11.58 9.82 -2.58
CA GLY A 192 10.35 10.31 -1.97
C GLY A 192 9.54 9.21 -1.26
N SER A 193 8.25 9.49 -1.05
CA SER A 193 7.33 8.57 -0.35
C SER A 193 6.13 8.19 -1.20
N VAL A 194 5.77 6.91 -1.19
CA VAL A 194 4.54 6.36 -1.77
C VAL A 194 3.70 5.78 -0.64
N THR A 195 2.43 6.15 -0.58
CA THR A 195 1.46 5.56 0.34
C THR A 195 0.24 5.11 -0.45
N VAL A 196 -0.09 3.83 -0.39
CA VAL A 196 -1.28 3.23 -0.98
C VAL A 196 -2.13 2.66 0.15
N LEU A 197 -3.32 3.19 0.35
CA LEU A 197 -4.24 2.78 1.41
C LEU A 197 -5.61 2.50 0.84
N ALA A 198 -6.29 1.54 1.45
CA ALA A 198 -7.68 1.23 1.18
C ALA A 198 -8.25 0.53 2.41
N ASN A 199 -9.42 0.94 2.90
CA ASN A 199 -10.01 0.30 4.07
C ASN A 199 -10.50 -1.14 3.82
N GLN A 200 -10.56 -1.59 2.55
CA GLN A 200 -10.99 -2.94 2.22
C GLN A 200 -9.93 -3.70 1.44
N ASN A 201 -9.74 -3.37 0.16
CA ASN A 201 -8.91 -4.18 -0.75
C ASN A 201 -7.86 -3.33 -1.46
N ILE A 202 -6.64 -3.84 -1.53
CA ILE A 202 -5.58 -3.32 -2.39
C ILE A 202 -5.12 -4.42 -3.32
N ALA A 203 -5.03 -4.10 -4.61
CA ALA A 203 -4.39 -4.94 -5.60
C ALA A 203 -3.29 -4.16 -6.31
N VAL A 204 -2.05 -4.66 -6.25
CA VAL A 204 -0.91 -4.13 -6.97
C VAL A 204 -0.52 -5.13 -8.06
N VAL A 205 -0.72 -4.74 -9.33
CA VAL A 205 -0.65 -5.67 -10.46
C VAL A 205 0.19 -5.08 -11.58
N GLY A 206 1.32 -5.73 -11.89
CA GLY A 206 2.27 -5.27 -12.91
C GLY A 206 2.78 -3.86 -12.68
N ALA A 207 2.81 -3.39 -11.43
CA ALA A 207 3.18 -2.02 -11.10
C ALA A 207 4.70 -1.86 -11.00
N ASN A 208 5.21 -0.71 -11.43
CA ASN A 208 6.53 -0.23 -11.08
C ASN A 208 6.39 0.89 -10.05
N ILE A 209 6.76 0.63 -8.80
CA ILE A 209 6.75 1.62 -7.72
C ILE A 209 8.19 1.96 -7.37
N ASN A 210 8.66 3.16 -7.71
CA ASN A 210 10.05 3.55 -7.55
C ASN A 210 10.20 4.73 -6.58
N ALA A 211 10.79 4.46 -5.43
CA ALA A 211 11.20 5.40 -4.41
C ALA A 211 12.73 5.41 -4.22
N SER A 212 13.52 5.01 -5.22
CA SER A 212 14.98 5.00 -5.12
C SER A 212 15.57 6.42 -5.09
N GLY A 213 16.71 6.60 -4.44
CA GLY A 213 17.39 7.89 -4.40
C GLY A 213 18.90 7.78 -4.49
N ARG A 214 19.56 8.84 -4.94
CA ARG A 214 21.02 8.86 -5.06
C ARG A 214 21.73 8.69 -3.71
N THR A 215 21.24 9.36 -2.68
CA THR A 215 21.88 9.44 -1.36
C THR A 215 21.12 8.68 -0.26
N GLY A 216 20.11 7.90 -0.65
CA GLY A 216 19.25 7.15 0.26
C GLY A 216 17.98 6.69 -0.43
N GLY A 217 17.50 5.51 -0.09
CA GLY A 217 16.19 5.03 -0.50
C GLY A 217 15.06 5.81 0.18
N GLY A 218 13.91 5.88 -0.50
CA GLY A 218 12.69 6.48 -0.01
C GLY A 218 11.81 5.50 0.77
N THR A 219 10.50 5.76 0.77
CA THR A 219 9.53 4.94 1.52
C THR A 219 8.38 4.51 0.63
N VAL A 220 7.97 3.25 0.71
CA VAL A 220 6.78 2.69 0.06
C VAL A 220 5.93 1.98 1.12
N LEU A 221 4.69 2.45 1.31
CA LEU A 221 3.71 1.86 2.23
C LEU A 221 2.49 1.41 1.45
N VAL A 222 2.16 0.13 1.53
CA VAL A 222 1.02 -0.47 0.85
C VAL A 222 0.18 -1.20 1.89
N GLY A 223 -1.04 -0.70 2.10
CA GLY A 223 -2.03 -1.31 2.99
C GLY A 223 -1.85 -1.06 4.47
N GLY A 224 -0.71 -0.56 4.94
CA GLY A 224 -0.52 -0.18 6.33
C GLY A 224 0.88 0.35 6.62
N ASP A 225 1.15 0.56 7.90
CA ASP A 225 2.45 0.95 8.45
C ASP A 225 3.10 -0.26 9.15
N TYR A 226 4.29 -0.05 9.71
CA TYR A 226 5.04 -1.02 10.50
C TYR A 226 4.17 -1.66 11.58
N LEU A 227 4.10 -2.99 11.58
CA LEU A 227 3.25 -3.78 12.49
C LEU A 227 1.80 -3.28 12.52
N GLY A 228 1.27 -2.95 11.34
CA GLY A 228 -0.09 -2.45 11.15
C GLY A 228 -0.34 -1.06 11.75
N GLY A 229 0.70 -0.29 12.02
CA GLY A 229 0.59 1.03 12.65
C GLY A 229 0.35 1.01 14.15
N THR A 230 0.47 -0.16 14.80
CA THR A 230 0.25 -0.31 16.26
C THR A 230 1.48 0.04 17.09
N ALA A 231 2.67 0.03 16.49
CA ALA A 231 3.95 0.22 17.18
C ALA A 231 4.46 1.68 17.19
N GLY A 232 3.60 2.66 16.89
CA GLY A 232 3.88 4.07 17.20
C GLY A 232 4.90 4.78 16.30
N THR A 233 5.08 4.32 15.04
CA THR A 233 5.83 5.11 14.03
C THR A 233 5.18 6.46 13.77
N GLY A 234 3.86 6.57 14.01
CA GLY A 234 3.08 7.80 13.90
C GLY A 234 2.88 8.29 12.48
N ARG A 235 3.22 7.49 11.45
CA ARG A 235 3.10 7.92 10.05
C ARG A 235 1.70 7.65 9.50
N LEU A 236 1.11 6.51 9.83
CA LEU A 236 -0.27 6.16 9.51
C LEU A 236 -1.02 5.61 10.72
N ASP A 237 -2.33 5.85 10.74
CA ASP A 237 -3.24 5.28 11.73
C ASP A 237 -3.81 3.95 11.24
N SER A 238 -3.84 2.97 12.14
CA SER A 238 -4.31 1.60 11.86
C SER A 238 -5.74 1.52 11.32
N SER A 239 -6.59 2.52 11.57
CA SER A 239 -7.95 2.59 10.99
C SER A 239 -7.97 2.69 9.47
N LEU A 240 -6.83 2.96 8.83
CA LEU A 240 -6.67 3.06 7.38
C LEU A 240 -6.11 1.79 6.75
N ASN A 241 -5.82 0.76 7.56
CA ASN A 241 -5.24 -0.48 7.08
C ASN A 241 -6.17 -1.18 6.08
N ALA A 242 -5.56 -1.85 5.11
CA ALA A 242 -6.25 -2.76 4.21
C ALA A 242 -6.65 -4.03 4.92
N GLN A 243 -7.82 -4.56 4.57
CA GLN A 243 -8.19 -5.91 4.99
C GLN A 243 -7.48 -6.93 4.11
N ASN A 244 -7.45 -6.71 2.80
CA ASN A 244 -6.78 -7.62 1.87
C ASN A 244 -5.78 -6.86 0.99
N LEU A 245 -4.58 -7.41 0.87
CA LEU A 245 -3.52 -6.95 -0.02
C LEU A 245 -3.10 -8.09 -0.94
N PHE A 246 -3.17 -7.85 -2.25
CA PHE A 246 -2.62 -8.73 -3.27
C PHE A 246 -1.55 -7.99 -4.09
N VAL A 247 -0.38 -8.59 -4.23
CA VAL A 247 0.73 -8.10 -5.06
C VAL A 247 1.16 -9.23 -6.00
N ASP A 248 1.03 -9.01 -7.32
CA ASP A 248 1.37 -10.02 -8.32
C ASP A 248 2.89 -10.15 -8.58
N SER A 249 3.28 -11.21 -9.29
CA SER A 249 4.69 -11.48 -9.59
C SER A 249 5.35 -10.55 -10.59
N ASN A 250 4.57 -9.72 -11.30
CA ASN A 250 5.10 -8.74 -12.24
C ASN A 250 5.33 -7.37 -11.59
N THR A 251 4.94 -7.21 -10.32
CA THR A 251 5.12 -5.97 -9.57
C THR A 251 6.55 -5.84 -9.05
N VAL A 252 7.13 -4.65 -9.22
CA VAL A 252 8.44 -4.28 -8.69
C VAL A 252 8.31 -3.04 -7.82
N MET A 253 8.85 -3.10 -6.60
CA MET A 253 8.94 -1.97 -5.68
C MET A 253 10.42 -1.68 -5.35
N ASN A 254 10.90 -0.49 -5.65
CA ASN A 254 12.30 -0.10 -5.43
C ASN A 254 12.40 1.02 -4.40
N ALA A 255 13.27 0.86 -3.42
CA ALA A 255 13.67 1.87 -2.44
C ALA A 255 15.19 1.83 -2.26
N ASP A 256 15.94 1.72 -3.35
CA ASP A 256 17.41 1.59 -3.32
C ASP A 256 18.08 2.95 -3.04
N ALA A 257 19.22 2.90 -2.34
CA ALA A 257 20.23 3.94 -2.45
C ALA A 257 21.16 3.63 -3.64
N LEU A 258 21.31 4.59 -4.56
CA LEU A 258 22.06 4.34 -5.81
C LEU A 258 23.57 4.59 -5.68
N THR A 259 24.02 5.43 -4.74
CA THR A 259 25.44 5.78 -4.59
C THR A 259 25.96 5.62 -3.17
N ASN A 260 25.86 6.65 -2.32
CA ASN A 260 26.25 6.57 -0.91
C ASN A 260 25.03 6.93 -0.05
N GLY A 261 24.47 5.94 0.64
CA GLY A 261 23.26 6.08 1.44
C GLY A 261 22.65 4.74 1.81
N ASN A 262 21.76 4.76 2.79
CA ASN A 262 21.07 3.56 3.23
C ASN A 262 19.90 3.22 2.28
N GLY A 263 19.63 1.93 2.13
CA GLY A 263 18.39 1.46 1.53
C GLY A 263 17.17 2.00 2.29
N GLY A 264 16.06 2.12 1.59
CA GLY A 264 14.83 2.72 2.09
C GLY A 264 13.94 1.73 2.83
N THR A 265 12.65 2.06 2.89
CA THR A 265 11.64 1.29 3.60
C THR A 265 10.53 0.86 2.66
N VAL A 266 10.19 -0.43 2.66
CA VAL A 266 9.03 -0.96 1.93
C VAL A 266 8.17 -1.80 2.87
N ILE A 267 6.89 -1.46 3.02
CA ILE A 267 5.97 -2.19 3.91
C ILE A 267 4.71 -2.58 3.14
N ASN A 268 4.41 -3.87 3.17
CA ASN A 268 3.18 -4.45 2.67
C ASN A 268 2.43 -5.07 3.85
N TRP A 269 1.27 -4.51 4.19
CA TRP A 269 0.48 -4.92 5.35
C TRP A 269 -1.00 -5.07 4.99
N ALA A 270 -1.65 -6.06 5.61
CA ALA A 270 -3.10 -6.14 5.67
C ALA A 270 -3.58 -6.82 6.96
N ASP A 271 -4.73 -6.39 7.46
CA ASP A 271 -5.33 -6.88 8.70
C ASP A 271 -6.02 -8.24 8.55
N ASN A 272 -6.35 -8.69 7.33
CA ASN A 272 -6.88 -10.04 7.09
C ASN A 272 -5.92 -10.87 6.24
N SER A 273 -5.65 -10.50 4.99
CA SER A 273 -4.79 -11.30 4.12
C SER A 273 -3.80 -10.48 3.31
N THR A 274 -2.51 -10.85 3.41
CA THR A 274 -1.45 -10.37 2.50
C THR A 274 -0.98 -11.51 1.62
N GLN A 275 -1.08 -11.35 0.30
CA GLN A 275 -0.53 -12.23 -0.73
C GLN A 275 0.52 -11.45 -1.52
N PHE A 276 1.80 -11.78 -1.30
CA PHE A 276 2.92 -11.08 -1.92
C PHE A 276 3.73 -12.01 -2.82
N HIS A 277 3.71 -11.72 -4.13
CA HIS A 277 4.41 -12.49 -5.15
C HIS A 277 5.45 -11.68 -5.93
N GLY A 278 5.55 -10.36 -5.70
CA GLY A 278 6.40 -9.44 -6.45
C GLY A 278 7.85 -9.40 -6.02
N THR A 279 8.57 -8.41 -6.51
CA THR A 279 9.99 -8.15 -6.17
C THR A 279 10.13 -6.83 -5.44
N ILE A 280 10.83 -6.82 -4.31
CA ILE A 280 11.22 -5.61 -3.58
C ILE A 280 12.74 -5.47 -3.58
N THR A 281 13.24 -4.27 -3.85
CA THR A 281 14.65 -3.92 -3.60
C THR A 281 14.75 -2.73 -2.66
N ALA A 282 15.60 -2.82 -1.65
CA ALA A 282 15.90 -1.76 -0.70
C ALA A 282 17.40 -1.79 -0.37
N ARG A 283 18.24 -1.74 -1.40
CA ARG A 283 19.70 -1.94 -1.25
C ARG A 283 20.40 -0.70 -0.70
N GLY A 284 21.47 -0.95 0.06
CA GLY A 284 22.45 0.05 0.43
C GLY A 284 23.26 0.53 -0.78
N GLY A 285 23.79 1.74 -0.70
CA GLY A 285 24.53 2.37 -1.80
C GLY A 285 25.80 1.63 -2.20
N ALA A 286 26.09 1.62 -3.50
CA ALA A 286 27.29 0.98 -4.07
C ALA A 286 28.62 1.51 -3.51
N LEU A 287 28.64 2.74 -2.98
CA LEU A 287 29.80 3.39 -2.38
C LEU A 287 29.75 3.46 -0.85
N GLY A 288 28.66 3.00 -0.23
CA GLY A 288 28.46 3.03 1.22
C GLY A 288 27.00 3.14 1.62
N GLY A 289 26.73 2.77 2.87
CA GLY A 289 25.40 2.75 3.49
C GLY A 289 24.89 1.33 3.73
N ASP A 290 23.99 1.21 4.69
CA ASP A 290 23.38 -0.06 5.10
C ASP A 290 22.17 -0.41 4.21
N GLY A 291 21.78 -1.67 4.21
CA GLY A 291 20.57 -2.13 3.55
C GLY A 291 19.33 -1.60 4.23
N GLY A 292 18.22 -1.57 3.48
CA GLY A 292 16.95 -1.04 3.92
C GLY A 292 16.14 -1.99 4.79
N PHE A 293 14.92 -1.56 5.10
CA PHE A 293 13.95 -2.33 5.86
C PHE A 293 12.77 -2.70 4.96
N VAL A 294 12.41 -3.98 4.96
CA VAL A 294 11.27 -4.50 4.23
C VAL A 294 10.38 -5.28 5.17
N GLU A 295 9.08 -5.05 5.12
CA GLU A 295 8.09 -5.82 5.85
C GLU A 295 7.02 -6.35 4.89
N THR A 296 6.71 -7.63 5.00
CA THR A 296 5.54 -8.22 4.34
C THR A 296 4.78 -9.05 5.37
N SER A 297 3.65 -8.53 5.81
CA SER A 297 2.93 -9.04 6.98
C SER A 297 1.44 -9.13 6.72
N GLY A 298 0.79 -10.09 7.37
CA GLY A 298 -0.66 -10.31 7.26
C GLY A 298 -1.16 -10.79 8.61
N ARG A 299 -2.00 -9.98 9.26
CA ARG A 299 -2.41 -10.23 10.64
C ARG A 299 -3.10 -11.59 10.82
N GLU A 300 -3.94 -12.02 9.87
CA GLU A 300 -4.60 -13.33 9.92
C GLU A 300 -3.98 -14.34 8.93
N LEU A 301 -3.67 -13.90 7.70
CA LEU A 301 -3.09 -14.74 6.66
C LEU A 301 -1.96 -14.01 5.92
N LEU A 302 -0.80 -14.68 5.83
CA LEU A 302 0.33 -14.25 5.02
C LEU A 302 0.71 -15.37 4.02
N SER A 303 0.76 -15.02 2.74
CA SER A 303 1.29 -15.87 1.67
C SER A 303 2.37 -15.11 0.92
N VAL A 304 3.57 -15.68 0.86
CA VAL A 304 4.75 -15.04 0.27
C VAL A 304 5.41 -16.02 -0.69
N THR A 305 5.52 -15.64 -1.96
CA THR A 305 6.38 -16.30 -2.94
C THR A 305 7.25 -15.31 -3.73
N GLY A 306 7.20 -14.03 -3.34
CA GLY A 306 8.02 -12.96 -3.93
C GLY A 306 9.46 -12.98 -3.42
N SER A 307 10.24 -12.00 -3.88
CA SER A 307 11.66 -11.85 -3.51
C SER A 307 11.96 -10.46 -2.96
N VAL A 308 12.95 -10.41 -2.07
CA VAL A 308 13.42 -9.17 -1.43
C VAL A 308 14.94 -9.11 -1.49
N ASP A 309 15.48 -8.01 -2.02
CA ASP A 309 16.92 -7.70 -1.98
C ASP A 309 17.15 -6.41 -1.17
N ALA A 310 17.61 -6.58 0.07
CA ALA A 310 18.04 -5.50 0.95
C ALA A 310 19.55 -5.55 1.21
N SER A 311 20.34 -6.07 0.25
CA SER A 311 21.79 -6.19 0.39
C SER A 311 22.49 -4.82 0.47
N ALA A 312 23.70 -4.81 1.03
CA ALA A 312 24.52 -3.62 1.14
C ALA A 312 25.99 -3.99 0.88
N PRO A 313 26.57 -3.64 -0.29
CA PRO A 313 27.91 -4.09 -0.67
C PRO A 313 29.01 -3.65 0.30
N LEU A 314 28.85 -2.48 0.92
CA LEU A 314 29.84 -1.85 1.80
C LEU A 314 29.27 -1.49 3.19
N GLY A 315 28.12 -2.06 3.55
CA GLY A 315 27.42 -1.78 4.81
C GLY A 315 26.85 -3.04 5.43
N LYS A 316 26.02 -2.88 6.46
CA LYS A 316 25.26 -3.98 7.03
C LYS A 316 24.11 -4.34 6.09
N PRO A 317 23.83 -5.63 5.88
CA PRO A 317 22.64 -6.04 5.15
C PRO A 317 21.39 -5.56 5.87
N GLY A 318 20.36 -5.27 5.09
CA GLY A 318 19.04 -4.86 5.57
C GLY A 318 18.26 -5.99 6.22
N LEU A 319 17.01 -5.69 6.55
CA LEU A 319 16.10 -6.62 7.21
C LEU A 319 14.85 -6.83 6.35
N TRP A 320 14.48 -8.10 6.18
CA TRP A 320 13.15 -8.49 5.75
C TRP A 320 12.39 -9.09 6.94
N LEU A 321 11.33 -8.43 7.36
CA LEU A 321 10.41 -8.88 8.40
C LEU A 321 9.19 -9.56 7.78
N LEU A 322 8.90 -10.78 8.26
CA LEU A 322 7.67 -11.52 8.01
C LEU A 322 6.91 -11.67 9.32
N ASP A 323 5.66 -11.22 9.37
CA ASP A 323 4.79 -11.38 10.54
C ASP A 323 3.48 -12.10 10.17
N PRO A 324 3.51 -13.45 10.03
CA PRO A 324 2.30 -14.26 9.88
C PRO A 324 1.58 -14.50 11.21
N HIS A 325 0.26 -14.75 11.16
CA HIS A 325 -0.48 -15.24 12.34
C HIS A 325 0.09 -16.55 12.90
N ASN A 326 0.34 -17.52 12.02
CA ASN A 326 0.84 -18.86 12.35
C ASN A 326 1.98 -19.25 11.40
N VAL A 327 2.96 -19.98 11.91
CA VAL A 327 4.03 -20.60 11.11
C VAL A 327 3.87 -22.11 11.17
N THR A 328 3.73 -22.74 10.00
CA THR A 328 3.82 -24.20 9.88
C THR A 328 5.18 -24.57 9.32
N ILE A 329 5.98 -25.30 10.08
CA ILE A 329 7.25 -25.86 9.64
C ILE A 329 7.03 -27.34 9.32
N THR A 330 7.31 -27.75 8.09
CA THR A 330 7.14 -29.13 7.62
C THR A 330 8.48 -29.78 7.32
N ASN A 331 8.65 -31.06 7.65
CA ASN A 331 9.87 -31.82 7.36
C ASN A 331 9.99 -32.28 5.90
N THR A 332 8.97 -32.01 5.08
CA THR A 332 9.01 -32.30 3.64
C THR A 332 9.82 -31.23 2.90
N SER A 333 10.87 -31.64 2.21
CA SER A 333 11.62 -30.75 1.32
C SER A 333 10.70 -30.24 0.19
N THR A 334 10.21 -29.00 0.31
CA THR A 334 9.64 -28.29 -0.83
C THR A 334 10.79 -27.68 -1.59
N SER A 335 11.12 -28.23 -2.75
CA SER A 335 12.08 -27.62 -3.67
C SER A 335 11.59 -26.23 -4.07
N ASN A 336 12.12 -25.18 -3.44
CA ASN A 336 12.24 -23.77 -3.89
C ASN A 336 12.43 -22.85 -2.67
N GLY A 337 13.67 -22.46 -2.35
CA GLY A 337 13.96 -21.36 -1.41
C GLY A 337 15.28 -21.54 -0.63
N SER A 338 16.10 -20.49 -0.61
CA SER A 338 17.35 -20.40 0.17
C SER A 338 17.24 -19.28 1.19
N PHE A 339 17.64 -19.53 2.44
CA PHE A 339 17.84 -18.49 3.43
C PHE A 339 19.30 -18.53 3.89
N SER A 340 20.06 -17.48 3.58
CA SER A 340 21.44 -17.29 4.02
C SER A 340 21.47 -16.18 5.08
N GLY A 341 21.53 -16.54 6.36
CA GLY A 341 21.91 -15.59 7.44
C GLY A 341 20.83 -15.18 8.46
N GLY A 342 19.87 -16.03 8.80
CA GLY A 342 18.95 -15.75 9.92
C GLY A 342 19.55 -16.09 11.29
N ARG A 343 19.53 -15.15 12.25
CA ARG A 343 19.53 -15.48 13.68
C ARG A 343 18.07 -15.60 14.10
N PHE A 344 17.58 -16.82 14.31
CA PHE A 344 16.34 -17.01 15.07
C PHE A 344 16.64 -16.60 16.52
N GLY A 345 16.10 -15.45 16.94
CA GLY A 345 16.27 -14.94 18.29
C GLY A 345 15.69 -15.93 19.29
N GLN A 346 16.55 -16.57 20.08
CA GLN A 346 16.15 -17.45 21.16
C GLN A 346 15.73 -16.58 22.36
N GLU A 347 14.49 -16.09 22.32
CA GLU A 347 13.85 -15.48 23.50
C GLU A 347 12.70 -16.38 23.95
N SER A 348 12.89 -16.95 25.13
CA SER A 348 12.02 -17.88 25.86
C SER A 348 12.05 -19.34 25.42
N THR A 349 11.94 -20.20 26.42
CA THR A 349 12.15 -21.65 26.40
C THR A 349 11.19 -22.35 25.46
N ASP A 350 11.59 -22.60 24.22
CA ASP A 350 11.25 -23.84 23.52
C ASP A 350 12.29 -24.13 22.42
N SER A 351 12.70 -25.38 22.38
CA SER A 351 13.78 -25.89 21.55
C SER A 351 13.43 -25.89 20.08
N ILE A 352 14.17 -25.14 19.26
CA ILE A 352 14.16 -25.30 17.80
C ILE A 352 15.18 -26.40 17.46
N LEU A 353 14.69 -27.55 16.96
CA LEU A 353 15.54 -28.57 16.35
C LEU A 353 16.01 -28.05 14.99
N ALA A 354 17.30 -27.79 14.91
CA ALA A 354 18.01 -27.49 13.69
C ALA A 354 18.13 -28.77 12.85
N GLU A 355 17.54 -28.80 11.65
CA GLU A 355 18.08 -29.45 10.45
C GLU A 355 17.08 -29.32 9.28
N ALA A 356 17.37 -28.38 8.39
CA ALA A 356 17.08 -28.35 6.95
C ALA A 356 17.06 -26.89 6.53
N LEU A 357 17.82 -26.51 5.49
CA LEU A 357 17.52 -25.47 4.51
C LEU A 357 18.80 -25.10 3.75
N CYS A 358 18.97 -25.70 2.57
CA CYS A 358 19.80 -25.21 1.47
C CYS A 358 18.97 -25.36 0.19
N GLU A 359 18.79 -24.28 -0.58
CA GLU A 359 19.55 -24.03 -1.83
C GLU A 359 18.85 -22.98 -2.72
N PHE A 360 19.62 -21.96 -3.07
CA PHE A 360 19.56 -21.15 -4.30
C PHE A 360 20.87 -20.37 -4.31
N ALA A 361 21.66 -20.58 -5.36
CA ALA A 361 22.92 -19.89 -5.61
C ALA A 361 22.77 -19.05 -6.88
N GLY A 362 23.14 -17.78 -6.76
CA GLY A 362 23.22 -16.80 -7.83
C GLY A 362 23.65 -15.46 -7.23
N ASP A 363 24.94 -15.37 -6.92
CA ASP A 363 25.67 -14.27 -6.27
C ASP A 363 25.32 -13.97 -4.80
N GLU A 364 26.35 -13.60 -4.03
CA GLU A 364 26.42 -13.45 -2.57
C GLU A 364 25.44 -12.40 -1.99
N GLN A 365 24.13 -12.68 -1.97
CA GLN A 365 23.14 -11.84 -1.30
C GLN A 365 22.95 -12.28 0.16
N ILE A 366 23.39 -11.44 1.11
CA ILE A 366 23.11 -11.62 2.54
C ILE A 366 22.03 -10.61 2.92
N ILE A 367 20.90 -11.10 3.45
CA ILE A 367 19.84 -10.29 4.08
C ILE A 367 19.54 -10.86 5.46
N ASN A 368 19.15 -10.02 6.42
CA ASN A 368 18.59 -10.53 7.66
C ASN A 368 17.12 -10.88 7.43
N LEU A 369 16.69 -12.05 7.88
CA LEU A 369 15.28 -12.44 7.92
C LEU A 369 14.84 -12.55 9.38
N GLU A 370 13.75 -11.86 9.71
CA GLU A 370 13.08 -11.98 11.00
C GLU A 370 11.65 -12.46 10.76
N ILE A 371 11.23 -13.47 11.53
CA ILE A 371 9.87 -13.99 11.52
C ILE A 371 9.28 -13.76 12.91
N LEU A 372 8.26 -12.91 13.00
CA LEU A 372 7.45 -12.75 14.20
C LEU A 372 6.21 -13.64 14.02
N ALA A 373 5.88 -14.44 15.02
CA ALA A 373 4.67 -15.26 15.02
C ALA A 373 4.10 -15.29 16.43
N ASN A 374 2.78 -15.43 16.55
CA ASN A 374 2.17 -15.72 17.85
C ASN A 374 2.76 -17.03 18.42
N PRO A 375 2.72 -17.23 19.76
CA PRO A 375 3.39 -18.34 20.45
C PRO A 375 2.91 -19.75 20.06
N ASP A 376 1.90 -19.89 19.20
CA ASP A 376 1.41 -21.18 18.72
C ASP A 376 2.22 -21.64 17.49
N LEU A 377 3.47 -22.06 17.71
CA LEU A 377 4.20 -22.87 16.73
C LEU A 377 3.55 -24.25 16.64
N LEU A 378 2.79 -24.49 15.57
CA LEU A 378 2.20 -25.80 15.33
C LEU A 378 3.22 -26.72 14.64
N PHE A 379 3.91 -27.53 15.44
CA PHE A 379 4.63 -28.69 14.91
C PHE A 379 3.59 -29.75 14.55
N LEU A 380 3.39 -30.03 13.25
CA LEU A 380 2.61 -31.20 12.83
C LEU A 380 3.51 -32.42 13.00
N PRO A 381 3.25 -33.33 13.96
CA PRO A 381 3.94 -34.61 13.97
C PRO A 381 3.47 -35.39 12.75
N GLU A 382 4.38 -35.66 11.83
CA GLU A 382 4.14 -36.66 10.81
C GLU A 382 3.71 -37.97 11.49
N CYS A 383 2.68 -38.61 10.95
CA CYS A 383 2.38 -40.01 11.23
C CYS A 383 2.11 -40.74 9.91
N ARG A 384 3.14 -40.91 9.08
CA ARG A 384 3.88 -42.16 8.80
C ARG A 384 4.55 -42.16 7.43
#